data_AF-A0A363UL90-F1
#
_entry.id   AF-A0A363UL90-F1
#
_cell.length_a   1.000
_cell.length_b   1.000
_cell.length_c   1.000
_cell.angle_alpha   90.00
_cell.angle_beta   90.00
_cell.angle_gamma   90.00
#
_symmetry.space_group_name_H-M   'P 1'
#
loop_
_entity.id
_entity.type
_entity.pdbx_description
1 polymer ?
#
loop_
_entity_poly.entity_id
_entity_poly.type
_entity_poly.pdbx_seq_one_letter_code
_entity_poly.pdbx_strand_id
1 'polypeptide(L)'
;MPATQPDELGQTVDQVAAKLAPRLGNNMDNARELAELVIDEIRALLGPGEVYIRQPRLYDPEKVLADFTGDNAAEVIAEHRISRATLYRLLNRRRGRCG
;
A
#
# COMPACT_ATOMS: atom_id res chain seq x y z
N MET A 1 -5.50 -2.12 -29.47
CA MET A 1 -4.28 -2.02 -28.64
C MET A 1 -3.98 -0.55 -28.47
N PRO A 2 -4.35 0.13 -27.38
CA PRO A 2 -3.92 1.51 -27.18
C PRO A 2 -2.43 1.49 -26.82
N ALA A 3 -1.62 2.22 -27.58
CA ALA A 3 -0.23 2.45 -27.25
C ALA A 3 -0.19 3.31 -25.98
N THR A 4 0.40 2.78 -24.90
CA THR A 4 0.77 3.59 -23.74
C THR A 4 1.62 4.75 -24.25
N GLN A 5 1.17 5.99 -24.06
CA GLN A 5 1.86 7.16 -24.57
C GLN A 5 3.25 7.24 -23.92
N PRO A 6 4.33 7.47 -24.70
CA PRO A 6 5.70 7.45 -24.19
C PRO A 6 5.96 8.46 -23.05
N ASP A 7 5.15 9.51 -22.93
CA ASP A 7 5.27 10.55 -21.91
C ASP A 7 4.88 10.09 -20.49
N GLU A 8 4.00 9.10 -20.33
CA GLU A 8 3.56 8.65 -19.00
C GLU A 8 4.64 7.86 -18.26
N LEU A 9 5.55 7.22 -19.01
CA LEU A 9 6.62 6.40 -18.45
C LEU A 9 7.78 7.25 -17.92
N GLY A 10 8.19 8.27 -18.67
CA GLY A 10 9.19 9.23 -18.20
C GLY A 10 8.75 9.91 -16.90
N GLN A 11 7.47 10.29 -16.83
CA GLN A 11 6.88 10.88 -15.62
C GLN A 11 6.86 9.91 -14.43
N THR A 12 6.64 8.61 -14.67
CA THR A 12 6.64 7.58 -13.61
C THR A 12 8.04 7.33 -13.06
N VAL A 13 9.05 7.25 -13.94
CA VAL A 13 10.46 7.08 -13.56
C VAL A 13 10.91 8.27 -12.71
N ASP A 14 10.64 9.50 -13.14
CA ASP A 14 11.03 10.70 -12.41
C ASP A 14 10.37 10.79 -11.03
N GLN A 15 9.11 10.38 -10.91
CA GLN A 15 8.41 10.32 -9.61
C GLN A 15 9.00 9.27 -8.66
N VAL A 16 9.43 8.11 -9.18
CA VAL A 16 10.07 7.06 -8.38
C VAL A 16 11.48 7.49 -7.99
N ALA A 17 12.25 8.06 -8.93
CA ALA A 17 13.59 8.59 -8.69
C ALA A 17 13.59 9.66 -7.60
N ALA A 18 12.65 10.62 -7.65
CA ALA A 18 12.51 11.65 -6.62
C ALA A 18 12.24 11.08 -5.21
N LYS A 19 11.57 9.93 -5.10
CA LYS A 19 11.34 9.23 -3.82
C LYS A 19 12.54 8.40 -3.38
N LEU A 20 13.36 7.92 -4.31
CA LEU A 20 14.56 7.12 -4.05
C LEU A 20 15.78 7.98 -3.71
N ALA A 21 15.94 9.15 -4.36
CA ALA A 21 17.10 10.01 -4.22
C ALA A 21 17.47 10.36 -2.76
N PRO A 22 16.53 10.69 -1.85
CA PRO A 22 16.86 10.95 -0.45
C PRO A 22 17.50 9.75 0.27
N ARG A 23 17.24 8.53 -0.20
CA ARG A 23 17.79 7.28 0.36
C ARG A 23 19.13 6.89 -0.26
N LEU A 24 19.51 7.55 -1.35
CA LEU A 24 20.74 7.31 -2.12
C LEU A 24 21.72 8.50 -2.03
N GLY A 25 21.59 9.34 -1.00
CA GLY A 25 22.47 10.49 -0.80
C GLY A 25 22.17 11.67 -1.74
N ASN A 26 20.92 11.83 -2.17
CA ASN A 26 20.44 12.89 -3.08
C ASN A 26 21.04 12.85 -4.50
N ASN A 27 21.56 11.71 -4.94
CA ASN A 27 21.99 11.52 -6.32
C ASN A 27 20.80 11.16 -7.22
N MET A 28 20.29 12.14 -7.97
CA MET A 28 19.13 11.97 -8.84
C MET A 28 19.41 11.09 -10.06
N ASP A 29 20.62 11.13 -10.61
CA ASP A 29 20.97 10.35 -11.80
C ASP A 29 20.99 8.85 -11.47
N ASN A 30 21.64 8.49 -10.35
CA ASN A 30 21.63 7.11 -9.86
C ASN A 30 20.22 6.65 -9.44
N ALA A 31 19.42 7.55 -8.87
CA ALA A 31 18.04 7.23 -8.48
C ALA A 31 17.14 6.98 -9.71
N ARG A 32 17.40 7.67 -10.81
CA ARG A 32 16.72 7.48 -12.10
C ARG A 32 17.10 6.15 -12.74
N GLU A 33 18.40 5.86 -12.85
CA GLU A 33 18.89 4.59 -13.38
C GLU A 33 18.35 3.40 -12.59
N LEU A 34 18.35 3.49 -11.25
CA LEU A 34 17.77 2.46 -10.41
C LEU A 34 16.25 2.33 -10.60
N ALA A 35 15.52 3.44 -10.76
CA ALA A 35 14.09 3.40 -10.99
C ALA A 35 13.75 2.72 -12.32
N GLU A 36 14.51 2.99 -13.38
CA GLU A 36 14.36 2.34 -14.69
C GLU A 36 14.59 0.83 -14.59
N LEU A 37 15.71 0.41 -13.99
CA LEU A 37 16.04 -1.00 -13.80
C LEU A 37 14.95 -1.76 -13.02
N VAL A 38 14.44 -1.17 -11.93
CA VAL A 38 13.40 -1.80 -11.11
C VAL A 38 12.08 -1.92 -11.88
N ILE A 39 11.69 -0.88 -12.63
CA ILE A 39 10.44 -0.90 -13.41
C ILE A 39 10.51 -1.95 -14.52
N ASP A 40 11.64 -2.05 -15.21
CA ASP A 40 11.82 -3.02 -16.29
C ASP A 40 11.83 -4.47 -15.77
N GLU A 41 12.47 -4.73 -14.63
CA GLU A 41 12.46 -6.06 -13.99
C GLU A 41 11.03 -6.45 -13.56
N ILE A 42 10.29 -5.51 -12.96
CA ILE A 42 8.88 -5.74 -12.58
C ILE A 42 8.02 -6.09 -13.80
N ARG A 43 8.24 -5.41 -14.93
CA ARG A 43 7.52 -5.69 -16.19
C ARG A 43 7.89 -7.04 -16.76
N ALA A 44 9.17 -7.42 -16.73
CA ALA A 44 9.63 -8.72 -17.18
C ALA A 44 9.00 -9.85 -16.36
N LEU A 45 8.89 -9.67 -15.03
CA LEU A 45 8.33 -10.68 -14.12
C LEU A 45 6.79 -10.79 -14.19
N LEU A 46 6.09 -9.66 -14.31
CA LEU A 46 4.61 -9.63 -14.24
C LEU A 46 3.94 -9.66 -15.62
N GLY A 47 4.70 -9.40 -16.69
CA GLY A 47 4.19 -9.36 -18.06
C GLY A 47 3.29 -8.14 -18.34
N PRO A 48 2.61 -8.11 -19.50
CA PRO A 48 1.82 -6.95 -19.96
C PRO A 48 0.44 -6.82 -19.28
N GLY A 49 0.17 -7.55 -18.20
CA GLY A 49 -1.13 -7.58 -17.53
C GLY A 49 -1.28 -6.50 -16.46
N GLU A 50 -2.54 -6.16 -16.14
CA GLU A 50 -2.84 -5.37 -14.96
C GLU A 50 -2.65 -6.20 -13.70
N VAL A 51 -1.88 -5.68 -12.75
CA VAL A 51 -1.59 -6.37 -11.48
C VAL A 51 -2.30 -5.65 -10.35
N TYR A 52 -3.12 -6.40 -9.60
CA TYR A 52 -3.71 -5.90 -8.37
C TYR A 52 -2.65 -5.87 -7.26
N ILE A 53 -2.11 -4.68 -6.98
CA ILE A 53 -1.22 -4.47 -5.85
C ILE A 53 -2.08 -4.31 -4.59
N ARG A 54 -2.08 -5.34 -3.74
CA ARG A 54 -2.79 -5.29 -2.46
C ARG A 54 -2.14 -4.27 -1.54
N GLN A 55 -2.80 -3.14 -1.32
CA GLN A 55 -2.35 -2.18 -0.32
C GLN A 55 -2.41 -2.85 1.07
N PRO A 56 -1.32 -2.80 1.85
CA PRO A 56 -1.35 -3.27 3.23
C PRO A 56 -2.39 -2.47 4.01
N ARG A 57 -3.11 -3.13 4.92
CA ARG A 57 -4.06 -2.43 5.79
C ARG A 57 -3.28 -1.44 6.65
N LEU A 58 -3.79 -0.23 6.76
CA LEU A 58 -3.22 0.82 7.62
C LEU A 58 -3.34 0.51 9.12
N TYR A 59 -4.06 -0.55 9.49
CA TYR A 59 -4.27 -0.99 10.85
C TYR A 59 -4.10 -2.50 10.96
N ASP A 60 -3.66 -2.96 12.13
CA ASP A 60 -3.57 -4.38 12.47
C ASP A 60 -4.92 -4.86 13.06
N PRO A 61 -5.64 -5.77 12.38
CA PRO A 61 -6.92 -6.29 12.84
C PRO A 61 -6.87 -6.97 14.22
N GLU A 62 -5.78 -7.67 14.54
CA GLU A 62 -5.66 -8.41 15.80
C GLU A 62 -5.43 -7.44 16.96
N LYS A 63 -4.63 -6.39 16.73
CA LYS A 63 -4.42 -5.32 17.71
C LYS A 63 -5.72 -4.56 18.01
N VAL A 64 -6.47 -4.17 16.97
CA VAL A 64 -7.79 -3.54 17.12
C VAL A 64 -8.74 -4.38 17.98
N LEU A 65 -8.72 -5.71 17.82
CA LEU A 65 -9.58 -6.63 18.55
C LEU A 65 -9.10 -6.92 19.97
N ALA A 66 -7.81 -6.79 20.24
CA ALA A 66 -7.23 -6.92 21.57
C ALA A 66 -7.51 -5.67 22.43
N ASP A 67 -7.44 -4.48 21.80
CA ASP A 67 -7.67 -3.20 22.48
C ASP A 67 -9.16 -2.93 22.76
N PHE A 68 -10.08 -3.67 22.11
CA PHE A 68 -11.52 -3.49 22.29
C PHE A 68 -12.06 -4.24 23.53
N THR A 69 -12.57 -3.49 24.50
CA THR A 69 -13.10 -4.01 25.79
C THR A 69 -14.62 -4.23 25.78
N GLY A 70 -15.34 -3.69 24.80
CA GLY A 70 -16.81 -3.79 24.69
C GLY A 70 -17.54 -2.46 24.81
N ASP A 71 -16.98 -1.52 25.57
CA ASP A 71 -17.53 -0.18 25.86
C ASP A 71 -16.66 0.97 25.32
N ASN A 72 -15.40 0.71 24.95
CA ASN A 72 -14.45 1.70 24.46
C ASN A 72 -14.43 1.89 22.92
N ALA A 73 -15.55 1.65 22.23
CA ALA A 73 -15.60 1.64 20.76
C ALA A 73 -15.10 2.95 20.12
N ALA A 74 -15.44 4.10 20.72
CA ALA A 74 -15.05 5.41 20.19
C ALA A 74 -13.52 5.65 20.27
N GLU A 75 -12.89 5.18 21.33
CA GLU A 75 -11.45 5.31 21.57
C GLU A 75 -10.66 4.45 20.58
N VAL A 76 -11.05 3.18 20.43
CA VAL A 76 -10.40 2.24 19.48
C VAL A 76 -10.52 2.74 18.03
N ILE A 77 -11.65 3.33 17.66
CA ILE A 77 -11.88 3.93 16.32
C ILE A 77 -10.89 5.09 16.09
N ALA A 78 -10.72 5.96 17.08
CA ALA A 78 -9.85 7.12 16.98
C ALA A 78 -8.37 6.71 16.93
N GLU A 79 -7.95 5.80 17.82
CA GLU A 79 -6.56 5.34 17.93
C GLU A 79 -6.09 4.60 16.67
N HIS A 80 -6.91 3.68 16.18
CA HIS A 80 -6.57 2.87 14.99
C HIS A 80 -6.99 3.55 13.67
N ARG A 81 -7.58 4.75 13.73
CA ARG A 81 -8.06 5.53 12.58
C ARG A 81 -8.94 4.71 11.63
N ILE A 82 -9.82 3.90 12.20
CA ILE A 82 -10.75 3.04 11.44
C ILE A 82 -12.17 3.56 11.50
N SER A 83 -13.00 3.21 10.53
CA SER A 83 -14.44 3.51 10.61
C SER A 83 -15.16 2.62 11.64
N ARG A 84 -16.28 3.11 12.16
CA ARG A 84 -17.17 2.31 13.03
C ARG A 84 -17.65 1.02 12.35
N ALA A 85 -17.94 1.09 11.05
CA ALA A 85 -18.33 -0.09 10.27
C ALA A 85 -17.18 -1.11 10.17
N THR A 86 -15.93 -0.65 10.07
CA THR A 86 -14.75 -1.51 10.06
C THR A 86 -14.61 -2.26 11.39
N LEU A 87 -14.74 -1.58 12.53
CA LEU A 87 -14.68 -2.22 13.85
C LEU A 87 -15.73 -3.33 13.99
N TYR A 88 -16.99 -3.06 13.65
CA TYR A 88 -18.04 -4.08 13.75
C TYR A 88 -17.86 -5.25 12.77
N ARG A 89 -17.32 -5.00 11.57
CA ARG A 89 -16.96 -6.10 10.63
C ARG A 89 -15.88 -7.01 11.22
N LEU A 90 -14.90 -6.46 11.93
CA LEU A 90 -13.87 -7.25 12.60
C LEU A 90 -14.47 -8.09 13.74
N LEU A 91 -15.35 -7.50 14.55
CA LEU A 91 -16.04 -8.20 15.63
C LEU A 91 -16.93 -9.34 15.12
N ASN A 92 -17.69 -9.10 14.06
CA ASN A 92 -18.53 -10.13 13.43
C ASN A 92 -17.69 -11.27 12.85
N ARG A 93 -16.54 -10.95 12.22
CA ARG A 93 -15.61 -11.96 11.70
C ARG A 93 -14.99 -12.80 12.82
N ARG A 94 -14.68 -12.20 13.98
CA ARG A 94 -14.18 -12.92 15.16
C ARG A 94 -15.25 -13.87 15.71
N ARG A 95 -16.50 -13.42 15.81
CA ARG A 95 -17.63 -14.26 16.26
C ARG A 95 -17.87 -15.46 15.35
N GLY A 96 -17.81 -15.27 14.03
CA GLY A 96 -18.00 -16.36 13.05
C GLY A 96 -16.85 -17.38 12.97
N ARG A 97 -15.71 -17.15 13.64
CA ARG A 97 -14.60 -18.12 13.74
C ARG A 97 -14.67 -19.00 14.99
N CYS A 98 -15.50 -18.66 15.97
CA CYS A 98 -15.60 -19.35 17.25
C CYS A 98 -16.89 -20.18 17.38
N GLY A 99 -17.66 -20.32 16.30
CA GLY A 99 -18.79 -21.26 16.20
C GLY A 99 -18.48 -22.32 15.16
#